data_AF-A0A948NZM7-F1
#
_entry.id   AF-A0A948NZM7-F1
#
_cell.length_a   1.000
_cell.length_b   1.000
_cell.length_c   1.000
_cell.angle_alpha   90.00
_cell.angle_beta   90.00
_cell.angle_gamma   90.00
#
_symmetry.space_group_name_H-M   'P 1'
#
loop_
_entity.id
_entity.type
_entity.pdbx_description
1 polymer ?
#
loop_
_entity_poly.entity_id
_entity_poly.type
_entity_poly.pdbx_seq_one_letter_code
_entity_poly.pdbx_strand_id
1 'polypeptide(L)'
;MRYFCIGLLLWFSTVTFAAIPVADQFIVDGVPHEVDSRPLDKLHQSDEIRLKLQNQLACAADQRGYTGVWELKGQQLFLNTLQQKDCKSAAVVHIDPQLLFGETQYPLKANWFSGAIKVPLTDKDYKHCLTDEGSDETIGYAYLAMVYEFIAGELVKQSEQIVTENWQRPRSNCANVPTARV
;
A
#
# COMPACT_ATOMS: atom_id res chain seq x y z
N MET A 1 -2.86 -49.15 -5.96
CA MET A 1 -2.10 -48.20 -5.12
C MET A 1 -1.92 -46.80 -5.74
N ARG A 2 -1.82 -46.66 -7.07
CA ARG A 2 -1.60 -45.36 -7.75
C ARG A 2 -2.78 -44.38 -7.69
N TYR A 3 -4.02 -44.89 -7.63
CA TYR A 3 -5.25 -44.07 -7.51
C TYR A 3 -5.52 -43.57 -6.08
N PHE A 4 -4.85 -44.12 -5.07
CA PHE A 4 -5.05 -43.70 -3.67
C PHE A 4 -4.34 -42.38 -3.35
N CYS A 5 -3.22 -42.09 -4.03
CA CYS A 5 -2.45 -40.86 -3.83
C CYS A 5 -3.11 -39.63 -4.47
N ILE A 6 -3.91 -39.80 -5.53
CA ILE A 6 -4.57 -38.68 -6.24
C ILE A 6 -5.76 -38.13 -5.43
N GLY A 7 -6.49 -39.00 -4.73
CA GLY A 7 -7.60 -38.57 -3.86
C GLY A 7 -7.14 -37.79 -2.63
N LEU A 8 -5.94 -38.05 -2.12
CA LEU A 8 -5.40 -37.38 -0.92
C LEU A 8 -4.92 -35.95 -1.20
N LEU A 9 -4.46 -35.65 -2.42
CA LEU A 9 -3.95 -34.32 -2.81
C LEU A 9 -5.05 -33.30 -3.05
N LEU A 10 -6.24 -33.73 -3.47
CA LEU A 10 -7.40 -32.85 -3.68
C LEU A 10 -8.08 -32.40 -2.37
N TRP A 11 -7.70 -32.96 -1.21
CA TRP A 11 -8.20 -32.54 0.10
C TRP A 11 -7.44 -31.37 0.73
N PHE A 12 -6.28 -30.99 0.18
CA PHE A 12 -5.45 -29.90 0.73
C PHE A 12 -5.48 -28.61 -0.08
N SER A 13 -6.42 -28.45 -1.03
CA SER A 13 -6.65 -27.16 -1.69
C SER A 13 -7.35 -26.19 -0.74
N THR A 14 -6.58 -25.66 0.20
CA THR A 14 -6.98 -24.51 1.01
C THR A 14 -7.01 -23.27 0.11
N VAL A 15 -8.16 -22.62 0.03
CA VAL A 15 -8.33 -21.38 -0.72
C VAL A 15 -7.57 -20.30 0.03
N THR A 16 -6.42 -19.89 -0.48
CA THR A 16 -5.68 -18.74 0.05
C THR A 16 -6.38 -17.47 -0.39
N PHE A 17 -7.08 -16.81 0.52
CA PHE A 17 -7.59 -15.47 0.27
C PHE A 17 -6.42 -14.49 0.33
N ALA A 18 -6.05 -13.91 -0.81
CA ALA A 18 -5.13 -12.79 -0.85
C ALA A 18 -5.84 -11.59 -0.22
N ALA A 19 -5.34 -11.12 0.91
CA ALA A 19 -5.79 -9.89 1.54
C ALA A 19 -5.46 -8.70 0.62
N ILE A 20 -6.48 -7.95 0.19
CA ILE A 20 -6.28 -6.69 -0.54
C ILE A 20 -5.92 -5.62 0.50
N PRO A 21 -4.72 -5.01 0.46
CA PRO A 21 -4.35 -3.96 1.40
C PRO A 21 -5.26 -2.74 1.21
N VAL A 22 -5.81 -2.21 2.32
CA VAL A 22 -6.70 -1.03 2.31
C VAL A 22 -5.86 0.24 2.21
N ALA A 23 -5.90 0.95 1.08
CA ALA A 23 -5.08 2.14 0.82
C ALA A 23 -5.24 3.25 1.87
N ASP A 24 -4.16 3.97 2.15
CA ASP A 24 -4.21 5.18 2.97
C ASP A 24 -4.98 6.27 2.21
N GLN A 25 -5.55 7.23 2.92
CA GLN A 25 -6.16 8.43 2.36
C GLN A 25 -5.24 9.63 2.53
N PHE A 26 -5.09 10.42 1.47
CA PHE A 26 -4.39 11.70 1.49
C PHE A 26 -5.32 12.80 1.00
N ILE A 27 -5.57 13.78 1.86
CA ILE A 27 -6.46 14.91 1.61
C ILE A 27 -5.62 16.09 1.16
N VAL A 28 -5.93 16.60 -0.04
CA VAL A 28 -5.32 17.83 -0.59
C VAL A 28 -6.46 18.76 -0.99
N ASP A 29 -6.38 20.03 -0.56
CA ASP A 29 -7.42 21.04 -0.80
C ASP A 29 -8.85 20.57 -0.43
N GLY A 30 -8.95 19.75 0.62
CA GLY A 30 -10.21 19.18 1.11
C GLY A 30 -10.73 17.97 0.32
N VAL A 31 -10.00 17.51 -0.71
CA VAL A 31 -10.38 16.35 -1.53
C VAL A 31 -9.60 15.11 -1.08
N PRO A 32 -10.28 14.02 -0.68
CA PRO A 32 -9.61 12.77 -0.31
C PRO A 32 -9.18 11.97 -1.55
N HIS A 33 -7.95 11.45 -1.51
CA HIS A 33 -7.39 10.57 -2.52
C HIS A 33 -6.86 9.28 -1.88
N GLU A 34 -7.13 8.13 -2.49
CA GLU A 34 -6.47 6.88 -2.11
C GLU A 34 -5.01 6.89 -2.57
N VAL A 35 -4.09 6.50 -1.69
CA VAL A 35 -2.66 6.48 -1.96
C VAL A 35 -2.04 5.16 -1.55
N ASP A 36 -1.12 4.66 -2.37
CA ASP A 36 -0.34 3.43 -2.11
C ASP A 36 0.92 3.74 -1.27
N SER A 37 1.17 5.02 -0.96
CA SER A 37 2.24 5.42 -0.05
C SER A 37 1.97 4.93 1.37
N ARG A 38 3.04 4.62 2.11
CA ARG A 38 2.97 4.18 3.50
C ARG A 38 3.81 5.12 4.36
N PRO A 39 3.30 6.32 4.72
CA PRO A 39 4.11 7.27 5.48
C PRO A 39 4.53 6.69 6.83
N LEU A 40 3.63 5.99 7.54
CA LEU A 40 3.91 5.43 8.87
C LEU A 40 5.05 4.40 8.89
N ASP A 41 5.28 3.68 7.77
CA ASP A 41 6.40 2.74 7.64
C ASP A 41 7.78 3.43 7.74
N LYS A 42 7.83 4.77 7.62
CA LYS A 42 9.06 5.56 7.85
C LYS A 42 9.35 5.79 9.33
N LEU A 43 8.36 5.66 10.20
CA LEU A 43 8.50 5.84 11.64
C LEU A 43 8.61 4.50 12.37
N HIS A 44 7.77 3.54 12.00
CA HIS A 44 7.69 2.22 12.61
C HIS A 44 7.75 1.14 11.55
N GLN A 45 8.42 0.02 11.83
CA GLN A 45 8.29 -1.14 10.95
C GLN A 45 6.89 -1.75 11.08
N SER A 46 6.38 -2.35 10.00
CA SER A 46 5.01 -2.87 9.98
C SER A 46 4.73 -3.91 11.08
N ASP A 47 5.73 -4.71 11.47
CA ASP A 47 5.61 -5.64 12.60
C ASP A 47 5.51 -4.93 13.96
N GLU A 48 6.21 -3.81 14.14
CA GLU A 48 6.12 -2.99 15.35
C GLU A 48 4.72 -2.36 15.49
N ILE A 49 4.20 -1.82 14.39
CA ILE A 49 2.84 -1.27 14.34
C ILE A 49 1.86 -2.36 14.72
N ARG A 50 1.96 -3.53 14.09
CA ARG A 50 1.08 -4.67 14.38
C ARG A 50 1.14 -5.05 15.85
N LEU A 51 2.34 -5.17 16.45
CA LEU A 51 2.52 -5.50 17.87
C LEU A 51 1.84 -4.48 18.79
N LYS A 52 2.01 -3.18 18.52
CA LYS A 52 1.37 -2.10 19.31
C LYS A 52 -0.15 -2.07 19.15
N LEU A 53 -0.67 -2.53 18.02
CA LEU A 53 -2.10 -2.63 17.73
C LEU A 53 -2.73 -3.99 18.07
N GLN A 54 -1.97 -4.98 18.57
CA GLN A 54 -2.45 -6.36 18.81
C GLN A 54 -3.68 -6.48 19.71
N ASN A 55 -3.89 -5.53 20.62
CA ASN A 55 -5.04 -5.52 21.52
C ASN A 55 -6.31 -4.95 20.86
N GLN A 56 -6.23 -4.52 19.61
CA GLN A 56 -7.37 -4.04 18.85
C GLN A 56 -7.83 -5.11 17.85
N LEU A 57 -9.15 -5.23 17.65
CA LEU A 57 -9.79 -6.23 16.79
C LEU A 57 -9.47 -5.94 15.31
N ALA A 58 -8.25 -6.21 14.88
CA ALA A 58 -7.86 -6.12 13.48
C ALA A 58 -8.35 -7.34 12.71
N CYS A 59 -8.81 -7.12 11.48
CA CYS A 59 -9.32 -8.22 10.65
C CYS A 59 -8.16 -8.99 10.06
N ALA A 60 -8.32 -10.33 9.98
CA ALA A 60 -7.32 -11.18 9.34
C ALA A 60 -7.02 -10.77 7.88
N ALA A 61 -7.97 -10.08 7.24
CA ALA A 61 -7.86 -9.53 5.89
C ALA A 61 -7.14 -8.16 5.83
N ASP A 62 -6.93 -7.48 6.96
CA ASP A 62 -6.12 -6.27 7.02
C ASP A 62 -4.76 -6.61 7.65
N GLN A 63 -3.82 -7.01 6.80
CA GLN A 63 -2.48 -7.40 7.24
C GLN A 63 -1.71 -6.25 7.90
N ARG A 64 -2.10 -4.99 7.63
CA ARG A 64 -1.50 -3.81 8.27
C ARG A 64 -2.17 -3.49 9.59
N GLY A 65 -3.47 -3.77 9.70
CA GLY A 65 -4.28 -3.50 10.88
C GLY A 65 -4.63 -2.02 11.07
N TYR A 66 -4.34 -1.18 10.06
CA TYR A 66 -4.71 0.23 10.07
C TYR A 66 -4.83 0.82 8.65
N THR A 67 -5.50 1.95 8.56
CA THR A 67 -5.55 2.89 7.44
C THR A 67 -5.26 4.28 7.95
N GLY A 68 -4.30 4.99 7.34
CA GLY A 68 -3.97 6.37 7.69
C GLY A 68 -4.80 7.37 6.89
N VAL A 69 -5.31 8.40 7.57
CA VAL A 69 -5.90 9.59 6.94
C VAL A 69 -4.93 10.74 7.15
N TRP A 70 -4.30 11.16 6.07
CA TRP A 70 -3.30 12.22 6.01
C TRP A 70 -3.90 13.46 5.35
N GLU A 71 -3.42 14.63 5.69
CA GLU A 71 -3.87 15.88 5.08
C GLU A 71 -2.70 16.85 4.90
N LEU A 72 -2.66 17.49 3.74
CA LEU A 72 -1.79 18.64 3.49
C LEU A 72 -2.53 19.92 3.91
N LYS A 73 -2.07 20.56 4.98
CA LYS A 73 -2.59 21.87 5.43
C LYS A 73 -1.54 22.94 5.21
N GLY A 74 -1.75 23.79 4.20
CA GLY A 74 -0.72 24.71 3.74
C GLY A 74 0.49 23.93 3.21
N GLN A 75 1.67 24.16 3.80
CA GLN A 75 2.90 23.44 3.43
C GLN A 75 3.24 22.29 4.40
N GLN A 76 2.34 21.90 5.30
CA GLN A 76 2.65 20.91 6.33
C GLN A 76 1.76 19.67 6.19
N LEU A 77 2.38 18.49 6.28
CA LEU A 77 1.72 17.20 6.38
C LEU A 77 1.23 16.94 7.80
N PHE A 78 -0.03 16.55 7.91
CA PHE A 78 -0.67 16.11 9.14
C PHE A 78 -1.20 14.68 9.01
N LEU A 79 -1.12 13.94 10.11
CA LEU A 79 -1.88 12.72 10.33
C LEU A 79 -3.18 13.10 11.04
N ASN A 80 -4.30 13.04 10.34
CA ASN A 80 -5.61 13.37 10.91
C ASN A 80 -6.18 12.27 11.77
N THR A 81 -5.97 11.01 11.41
CA THR A 81 -6.38 9.87 12.22
C THR A 81 -5.77 8.59 11.66
N LEU A 82 -5.55 7.61 12.52
CA LEU A 82 -5.40 6.22 12.13
C LEU A 82 -6.72 5.50 12.42
N GLN A 83 -7.14 4.67 11.48
CA GLN A 83 -8.41 3.96 11.51
C GLN A 83 -8.17 2.46 11.35
N GLN A 84 -9.05 1.65 11.90
CA GLN A 84 -9.13 0.21 11.64
C GLN A 84 -10.57 -0.18 11.38
N LYS A 85 -10.80 -1.25 10.62
CA LYS A 85 -12.13 -1.84 10.49
C LYS A 85 -12.35 -2.81 11.65
N ASP A 86 -13.47 -2.67 12.34
CA ASP A 86 -13.96 -3.73 13.23
C ASP A 86 -14.45 -4.90 12.37
N CYS A 87 -14.12 -6.12 12.79
CA CYS A 87 -14.43 -7.35 12.08
C CYS A 87 -15.76 -7.93 12.48
N LYS A 88 -16.30 -7.48 13.63
CA LYS A 88 -17.59 -7.92 14.16
C LYS A 88 -18.71 -7.03 13.67
N SER A 89 -18.44 -5.73 13.56
CA SER A 89 -19.32 -4.76 12.94
C SER A 89 -18.50 -4.03 11.89
N ALA A 90 -18.99 -3.86 10.66
CA ALA A 90 -18.26 -3.16 9.58
C ALA A 90 -17.97 -1.67 9.87
N ALA A 91 -18.04 -1.25 11.14
CA ALA A 91 -17.70 0.06 11.64
C ALA A 91 -16.19 0.32 11.55
N VAL A 92 -15.87 1.60 11.36
CA VAL A 92 -14.50 2.11 11.44
C VAL A 92 -14.25 2.56 12.88
N VAL A 93 -13.16 2.08 13.48
CA VAL A 93 -12.72 2.46 14.81
C VAL A 93 -11.46 3.30 14.69
N HIS A 94 -11.40 4.41 15.42
CA HIS A 94 -10.20 5.25 15.47
C HIS A 94 -9.17 4.66 16.43
N ILE A 95 -7.91 4.63 16.00
CA ILE A 95 -6.77 4.20 16.81
C ILE A 95 -6.29 5.40 17.63
N ASP A 96 -6.19 5.21 18.94
CA ASP A 96 -5.66 6.22 19.87
C ASP A 96 -4.21 6.59 19.51
N PRO A 97 -3.89 7.89 19.26
CA PRO A 97 -2.53 8.31 18.91
C PRO A 97 -1.52 8.02 20.02
N GLN A 98 -1.94 7.81 21.27
CA GLN A 98 -1.05 7.50 22.39
C GLN A 98 -0.30 6.18 22.17
N LEU A 99 -0.91 5.21 21.48
CA LEU A 99 -0.34 3.88 21.25
C LEU A 99 0.91 3.91 20.38
N LEU A 100 0.99 4.84 19.43
CA LEU A 100 2.06 4.91 18.45
C LEU A 100 2.94 6.16 18.62
N PHE A 101 2.36 7.28 19.04
CA PHE A 101 3.03 8.58 19.06
C PHE A 101 3.20 9.15 20.48
N GLY A 102 2.57 8.56 21.50
CA GLY A 102 2.57 9.12 22.86
C GLY A 102 1.80 10.45 22.99
N GLU A 103 1.00 10.79 21.97
CA GLU A 103 0.21 12.01 21.89
C GLU A 103 -1.24 11.74 22.33
N THR A 104 -1.96 12.78 22.75
CA THR A 104 -3.32 12.62 23.32
C THR A 104 -4.45 12.89 22.31
N GLN A 105 -4.16 13.55 21.19
CA GLN A 105 -5.17 13.94 20.22
C GLN A 105 -4.61 14.10 18.81
N TYR A 106 -5.45 13.84 17.81
CA TYR A 106 -5.22 14.24 16.43
C TYR A 106 -5.70 15.70 16.18
N PRO A 107 -5.29 16.35 15.07
CA PRO A 107 -4.30 15.92 14.08
C PRO A 107 -2.86 16.08 14.58
N LEU A 108 -1.97 15.17 14.18
CA LEU A 108 -0.55 15.21 14.50
C LEU A 108 0.24 15.81 13.35
N LYS A 109 1.15 16.75 13.64
CA LYS A 109 2.15 17.17 12.64
C LYS A 109 3.09 16.02 12.35
N ALA A 110 3.24 15.65 11.09
CA ALA A 110 4.10 14.56 10.67
C ALA A 110 5.58 15.01 10.52
N ASN A 111 6.13 15.68 11.55
CA ASN A 111 7.49 16.26 11.51
C ASN A 111 8.59 15.21 11.30
N TRP A 112 8.29 13.94 11.56
CA TRP A 112 9.18 12.80 11.37
C TRP A 112 9.22 12.33 9.90
N PHE A 113 8.26 12.71 9.06
CA PHE A 113 8.14 12.16 7.72
C PHE A 113 9.07 12.87 6.73
N SER A 114 9.91 12.10 6.04
CA SER A 114 10.63 12.56 4.85
C SER A 114 10.47 11.53 3.74
N GLY A 115 9.96 11.94 2.58
CA GLY A 115 9.57 11.05 1.51
C GLY A 115 8.56 11.67 0.57
N ALA A 116 7.85 10.83 -0.19
CA ALA A 116 6.86 11.30 -1.15
C ALA A 116 5.52 10.59 -0.97
N ILE A 117 4.44 11.35 -1.10
CA ILE A 117 3.07 10.86 -1.25
C ILE A 117 2.67 11.05 -2.72
N LYS A 118 2.15 10.00 -3.35
CA LYS A 118 1.85 9.96 -4.78
C LYS A 118 0.35 9.80 -4.97
N VAL A 119 -0.30 10.81 -5.52
CA VAL A 119 -1.73 10.79 -5.86
C VAL A 119 -1.89 10.38 -7.33
N PRO A 120 -2.48 9.22 -7.64
CA PRO A 120 -2.69 8.80 -9.03
C PRO A 120 -3.59 9.78 -9.79
N LEU A 121 -3.20 10.13 -11.01
CA LEU A 121 -3.99 10.93 -11.96
C LEU A 121 -4.55 10.07 -13.09
N THR A 122 -3.95 8.90 -13.34
CA THR A 122 -4.40 7.90 -14.29
C THR A 122 -4.42 6.52 -13.66
N ASP A 123 -5.14 5.59 -14.29
CA ASP A 123 -5.07 4.18 -13.97
C ASP A 123 -3.66 3.61 -14.23
N LYS A 124 -3.38 2.46 -13.60
CA LYS A 124 -2.13 1.72 -13.79
C LYS A 124 -2.11 1.07 -15.17
N ASP A 125 -1.15 1.45 -15.99
CA ASP A 125 -0.79 0.83 -17.27
C ASP A 125 0.18 -0.33 -16.99
N TYR A 126 -0.38 -1.54 -16.88
CA TYR A 126 0.38 -2.75 -16.58
C TYR A 126 1.25 -3.17 -17.78
N LYS A 127 2.51 -3.49 -17.49
CA LYS A 127 3.49 -3.95 -18.47
C LYS A 127 3.63 -5.45 -18.38
N HIS A 128 3.69 -6.07 -19.54
CA HIS A 128 3.67 -7.51 -19.71
C HIS A 128 4.84 -7.97 -20.58
N CYS A 129 5.31 -9.19 -20.36
CA CYS A 129 6.22 -9.88 -21.27
C CYS A 129 5.76 -11.31 -21.48
N LEU A 130 6.18 -11.90 -22.59
CA LEU A 130 6.05 -13.34 -22.81
C LEU A 130 7.29 -14.05 -22.26
N THR A 131 7.09 -15.13 -21.53
CA THR A 131 8.16 -16.04 -21.13
C THR A 131 8.59 -16.92 -22.31
N ASP A 132 9.73 -17.60 -22.19
CA ASP A 132 10.19 -18.58 -23.20
C ASP A 132 9.17 -19.72 -23.41
N GLU A 133 8.32 -19.98 -22.42
CA GLU A 133 7.24 -20.97 -22.46
C GLU A 133 5.93 -20.41 -23.06
N GLY A 134 5.91 -19.14 -23.45
CA GLY A 134 4.75 -18.46 -24.03
C GLY A 134 3.72 -17.97 -23.01
N SER A 135 4.07 -17.92 -21.72
CA SER A 135 3.20 -17.37 -20.68
C SER A 135 3.28 -15.85 -20.64
N ASP A 136 2.14 -15.18 -20.42
CA ASP A 136 2.09 -13.73 -20.22
C ASP A 136 2.32 -13.41 -18.73
N GLU A 137 3.45 -12.77 -18.43
CA GLU A 137 3.80 -12.31 -17.09
C GLU A 137 3.74 -10.78 -16.99
N THR A 138 3.03 -10.27 -15.99
CA THR A 138 3.09 -8.86 -15.62
C THR A 138 4.45 -8.55 -14.98
N ILE A 139 5.19 -7.62 -15.57
CA ILE A 139 6.55 -7.22 -15.17
C ILE A 139 6.59 -5.88 -14.44
N GLY A 140 5.45 -5.23 -14.28
CA GLY A 140 5.36 -3.92 -13.63
C GLY A 140 4.17 -3.11 -14.10
N TYR A 141 4.19 -1.83 -13.78
CA TYR A 141 3.20 -0.87 -14.26
C TYR A 141 3.76 0.55 -14.28
N ALA A 142 3.10 1.41 -15.05
CA ALA A 142 3.33 2.85 -15.04
C ALA A 142 2.02 3.62 -14.85
N TYR A 143 2.06 4.81 -14.27
CA TYR A 143 0.91 5.70 -14.16
C TYR A 143 1.36 7.15 -13.96
N LEU A 144 0.52 8.10 -14.35
CA LEU A 144 0.72 9.51 -14.06
C LEU A 144 0.28 9.80 -12.62
N ALA A 145 1.05 10.56 -11.87
CA ALA A 145 0.72 10.94 -10.51
C ALA A 145 1.14 12.38 -10.21
N MET A 146 0.38 13.05 -9.34
CA MET A 146 0.86 14.22 -8.62
C MET A 146 1.70 13.75 -7.43
N VAL A 147 2.97 14.13 -7.42
CA VAL A 147 3.96 13.73 -6.40
C VAL A 147 4.22 14.90 -5.47
N TYR A 148 3.96 14.68 -4.19
CA TYR A 148 4.20 15.62 -3.10
C TYR A 148 5.41 15.13 -2.30
N GLU A 149 6.52 15.86 -2.38
CA GLU A 149 7.77 15.54 -1.68
C GLU A 149 7.87 16.34 -0.39
N PHE A 150 8.21 15.66 0.69
CA PHE A 150 8.27 16.20 2.04
C PHE A 150 9.64 16.01 2.67
N ILE A 151 10.08 17.03 3.42
CA ILE A 151 11.23 16.96 4.33
C ILE A 151 10.74 17.41 5.70
N ALA A 152 10.92 16.56 6.72
CA ALA A 152 10.42 16.81 8.08
C ALA A 152 8.94 17.25 8.12
N GLY A 153 8.11 16.63 7.28
CA GLY A 153 6.69 16.91 7.14
C GLY A 153 6.35 18.19 6.37
N GLU A 154 7.33 19.01 5.96
CA GLU A 154 7.12 20.19 5.14
C GLU A 154 7.18 19.84 3.66
N LEU A 155 6.19 20.31 2.88
CA LEU A 155 6.14 20.15 1.44
C LEU A 155 7.23 20.99 0.80
N VAL A 156 8.18 20.33 0.14
CA VAL A 156 9.31 20.99 -0.53
C VAL A 156 9.14 21.02 -2.04
N LYS A 157 8.32 20.13 -2.59
CA LYS A 157 8.05 20.07 -4.02
C LYS A 157 6.72 19.39 -4.32
N GLN A 158 6.02 19.94 -5.30
CA GLN A 158 4.86 19.34 -5.91
C GLN A 158 5.11 19.27 -7.43
N SER A 159 4.92 18.09 -8.03
CA SER A 159 5.13 17.93 -9.47
C SER A 159 4.38 16.74 -10.02
N GLU A 160 3.92 16.87 -11.26
CA GLU A 160 3.37 15.75 -12.02
C GLU A 160 4.50 14.88 -12.55
N GLN A 161 4.43 13.56 -12.35
CA GLN A 161 5.46 12.61 -12.75
C GLN A 161 4.85 11.30 -13.24
N ILE A 162 5.51 10.65 -14.20
CA ILE A 162 5.25 9.26 -14.54
C ILE A 162 5.96 8.39 -13.50
N VAL A 163 5.17 7.64 -12.73
CA VAL A 163 5.67 6.67 -11.75
C VAL A 163 5.72 5.31 -12.41
N THR A 164 6.87 4.63 -12.32
CA THR A 164 7.05 3.28 -12.86
C THR A 164 7.50 2.33 -11.76
N GLU A 165 6.81 1.20 -11.63
CA GLU A 165 7.20 0.08 -10.79
C GLU A 165 7.64 -1.07 -11.70
N ASN A 166 8.88 -1.53 -11.57
CA ASN A 166 9.42 -2.63 -12.38
C ASN A 166 9.80 -3.81 -11.49
N TRP A 167 9.20 -4.97 -11.73
CA TRP A 167 9.44 -6.16 -10.92
C TRP A 167 10.52 -7.04 -11.54
N GLN A 168 11.59 -7.27 -10.80
CA GLN A 168 12.76 -8.00 -11.32
C GLN A 168 12.51 -9.50 -11.50
N ARG A 169 11.78 -10.15 -10.59
CA ARG A 169 11.57 -11.62 -10.63
C ARG A 169 10.75 -12.10 -11.84
N PRO A 170 9.59 -11.50 -12.18
CA PRO A 170 8.90 -11.87 -13.42
C PRO A 170 9.75 -11.52 -14.64
N ARG A 171 10.45 -10.39 -14.58
CA ARG A 171 11.28 -9.91 -15.69
C ARG A 171 12.44 -10.84 -16.05
N SER A 172 12.99 -11.58 -15.09
CA SER A 172 14.03 -12.58 -15.39
C SER A 172 13.53 -13.80 -16.15
N ASN A 173 12.22 -14.03 -16.16
CA ASN A 173 11.58 -15.14 -16.89
C ASN A 173 11.16 -14.73 -18.31
N CYS A 174 11.25 -13.44 -18.65
CA CYS A 174 10.89 -12.96 -19.97
C CYS A 174 11.81 -13.58 -21.01
N ALA A 175 11.22 -14.05 -22.10
CA ALA A 175 11.97 -14.49 -23.26
C ALA A 175 12.86 -13.36 -23.77
N ASN A 176 14.10 -13.69 -24.15
CA ASN A 176 15.00 -12.77 -24.85
C ASN A 176 14.54 -12.59 -26.30
N VAL A 177 13.34 -12.06 -26.50
CA VAL A 177 12.84 -11.71 -27.82
C VAL A 177 13.37 -10.32 -28.16
N PRO A 178 14.08 -10.13 -29.29
CA PRO A 178 14.35 -8.79 -29.78
C PRO A 178 12.98 -8.13 -30.00
N THR A 179 12.63 -7.13 -29.19
CA THR A 179 11.38 -6.40 -29.36
C THR A 179 11.40 -5.75 -30.73
N ALA A 180 10.65 -6.33 -31.68
CA ALA A 180 10.38 -5.70 -32.95
C ALA A 180 9.61 -4.40 -32.64
N ARG A 181 10.25 -3.27 -32.94
CA ARG A 181 9.60 -1.97 -32.94
C ARG A 181 8.41 -2.05 -33.90
N VAL A 182 7.21 -1.77 -33.40
CA VAL A 182 6.07 -1.34 -34.21
C VAL A 182 5.76 0.09 -33.79
#